data_AF-A0A538N3U3-F1
#
_entry.id   AF-A0A538N3U3-F1
#
_cell.length_a   1.000
_cell.length_b   1.000
_cell.length_c   1.000
_cell.angle_alpha   90.00
_cell.angle_beta   90.00
_cell.angle_gamma   90.00
#
_symmetry.space_group_name_H-M   'P 1'
#
loop_
_entity.id
_entity.type
_entity.pdbx_description
1 polymer ?
#
loop_
_entity_poly.entity_id
_entity_poly.type
_entity_poly.pdbx_seq_one_letter_code
_entity_poly.pdbx_strand_id
1 'polypeptide(L)'
;MVRTRNFAARVRPSGSSTTVSGDCYRAGTQTRDNVVHARLEGVSMRHRTVRPVLVVVSAAALVLTAGALGRVALATPDAAKAALVSDPASMVNTIVQTGIGDDFPGSQAPFGMIQWSPNMNSRSAGGNYDHGDNQLRGYALTNLAGPGCGAMGDDPILPMVGGAPSNVNGTMMSYNHSTEVATAGYFSAKSSGGTIQTELTTTQHAGIARITYPSSTQAALLIKLRDSQNQNGTDPSSARIVSNTEIIGDTTSGHFCGDVATYVVHFDMVFDHPFTASQILGSGGAGPDGIFLTFNTTSSKVLMAKVGMSFVSDGNAKANWQSEIPDFNFDGVRAATHAAWNTFLGKIEVAGGTADQRTVFYSNLYHILNHPNVVSDVNGQYMGYDNKVHTVVSGQQAHYENFSGWDIYHNEASLAALLAPKETGDMGTSLMQAFQQSGAIPQWGFMNSFNGVMIGDSAPAIVAQYHAFGARSADDNQLLQDLVHQARVDNRIRGGLAEYDRLGFKPDDPSLTIEWTQEDFALSRLAAALGDTTDADFLLKRSLDWKNILDPQTGLLSPRPASSSTSHRTTPAAPMSRARRRSTASRYPTTSRRWPPCSAATGRRTRCWTACSRASTGRPRCVPC
;
A
#
# COMPACT_ATOMS: atom_id res chain seq x y z
N MET A 1 -35.07 31.45 31.97
CA MET A 1 -34.98 32.93 31.91
C MET A 1 -33.57 33.27 31.42
N VAL A 2 -33.35 34.34 30.64
CA VAL A 2 -32.03 34.75 30.05
C VAL A 2 -31.53 33.74 28.97
N ARG A 3 -31.71 33.91 27.63
CA ARG A 3 -31.26 34.94 26.66
C ARG A 3 -29.75 35.23 26.76
N THR A 4 -28.90 35.23 25.73
CA THR A 4 -28.98 35.14 24.24
C THR A 4 -27.57 34.70 23.73
N ARG A 5 -27.15 34.64 22.45
CA ARG A 5 -27.58 35.22 21.16
C ARG A 5 -26.98 34.37 20.00
N ASN A 6 -27.64 34.31 18.84
CA ASN A 6 -27.03 33.81 17.59
C ASN A 6 -26.20 34.91 16.89
N PHE A 7 -25.22 34.50 16.08
CA PHE A 7 -24.73 35.30 14.95
C PHE A 7 -24.78 34.48 13.67
N ALA A 8 -25.42 35.04 12.64
CA ALA A 8 -25.50 34.46 11.30
C ALA A 8 -24.85 35.44 10.31
N ALA A 9 -24.03 34.94 9.40
CA ALA A 9 -23.50 35.71 8.29
C ALA A 9 -24.29 35.37 7.01
N ARG A 10 -24.97 36.37 6.43
CA ARG A 10 -25.55 36.30 5.08
C ARG A 10 -24.54 36.87 4.09
N VAL A 11 -24.41 36.22 2.93
CA VAL A 11 -23.89 36.85 1.70
C VAL A 11 -24.92 36.60 0.60
N ARG A 12 -25.24 37.64 -0.18
CA ARG A 12 -26.08 37.55 -1.39
C ARG A 12 -25.19 37.84 -2.62
N PRO A 13 -25.51 37.27 -3.80
CA PRO A 13 -24.70 37.44 -5.00
C PRO A 13 -25.06 38.69 -5.79
N SER A 14 -24.11 39.15 -6.59
CA SER A 14 -24.32 40.01 -7.77
C SER A 14 -23.52 39.41 -8.93
N GLY A 15 -23.98 39.57 -10.16
CA GLY A 15 -23.25 39.06 -11.33
C GLY A 15 -23.62 39.80 -12.60
N SER A 16 -22.73 39.73 -13.59
CA SER A 16 -23.03 39.88 -15.01
C SER A 16 -21.87 39.38 -15.89
N SER A 17 -22.27 38.80 -17.03
CA SER A 17 -21.59 38.51 -18.31
C SER A 17 -20.31 39.32 -18.67
N THR A 18 -19.35 38.87 -19.52
CA THR A 18 -19.34 37.78 -20.53
C THR A 18 -17.91 37.44 -21.00
N THR A 19 -17.80 36.45 -21.91
CA THR A 19 -16.71 36.13 -22.88
C THR A 19 -15.66 35.10 -22.47
N VAL A 20 -15.28 34.26 -23.44
CA VAL A 20 -14.55 32.99 -23.28
C VAL A 20 -13.18 33.06 -23.94
N SER A 21 -12.14 32.62 -23.22
CA SER A 21 -10.94 32.00 -23.78
C SER A 21 -10.38 31.03 -22.73
N GLY A 22 -9.98 29.83 -23.14
CA GLY A 22 -9.66 28.75 -22.20
C GLY A 22 -8.33 28.90 -21.46
N ASP A 23 -8.31 28.44 -20.21
CA ASP A 23 -7.12 27.95 -19.48
C ASP A 23 -7.57 27.20 -18.22
N CYS A 24 -7.61 25.86 -18.27
CA CYS A 24 -8.05 25.02 -17.16
C CYS A 24 -6.86 24.50 -16.33
N TYR A 25 -6.36 25.27 -15.36
CA TYR A 25 -5.55 24.74 -14.25
C TYR A 25 -5.59 25.66 -13.00
N ARG A 26 -6.53 25.42 -12.09
CA ARG A 26 -6.51 25.96 -10.71
C ARG A 26 -7.13 24.99 -9.70
N ALA A 27 -6.31 24.06 -9.20
CA ALA A 27 -6.56 23.44 -7.90
C ALA A 27 -6.28 24.49 -6.80
N GLY A 28 -7.32 24.92 -6.09
CA GLY A 28 -7.21 25.92 -5.02
C GLY A 28 -6.77 25.29 -3.70
N THR A 29 -5.49 25.35 -3.36
CA THR A 29 -4.99 24.99 -2.02
C THR A 29 -5.42 26.03 -0.99
N GLN A 30 -6.55 25.81 -0.31
CA GLN A 30 -6.99 26.65 0.80
C GLN A 30 -6.44 26.09 2.12
N THR A 31 -5.20 26.44 2.45
CA THR A 31 -4.59 26.15 3.76
C THR A 31 -5.32 26.92 4.86
N ARG A 32 -6.08 26.21 5.71
CA ARG A 32 -6.64 26.77 6.94
C ARG A 32 -5.71 26.48 8.12
N ASP A 33 -4.88 27.46 8.46
CA ASP A 33 -4.13 27.47 9.72
C ASP A 33 -5.09 27.63 10.91
N ASN A 34 -5.40 26.53 11.60
CA ASN A 34 -6.13 26.54 12.86
C ASN A 34 -5.24 26.00 13.99
N VAL A 35 -4.33 26.83 14.49
CA VAL A 35 -3.56 26.53 15.70
C VAL A 35 -4.44 26.77 16.93
N VAL A 36 -4.97 25.68 17.50
CA VAL A 36 -5.71 25.74 18.77
C VAL A 36 -4.72 25.66 19.94
N HIS A 37 -4.50 26.79 20.62
CA HIS A 37 -3.75 26.80 21.88
C HIS A 37 -4.62 26.34 23.06
N ALA A 38 -4.53 25.05 23.41
CA ALA A 38 -5.05 24.55 24.67
C ALA A 38 -4.08 24.87 25.82
N ARG A 39 -4.47 25.74 26.76
CA ARG A 39 -3.78 25.90 28.04
C ARG A 39 -4.14 24.73 28.96
N LEU A 40 -3.12 24.04 29.47
CA LEU A 40 -3.26 23.16 30.63
C LEU A 40 -2.89 23.92 31.90
N GLU A 41 -3.84 24.06 32.82
CA GLU A 41 -3.59 24.66 34.14
C GLU A 41 -2.95 23.62 35.07
N GLY A 42 -1.78 23.94 35.62
CA GLY A 42 -1.02 23.03 36.47
C GLY A 42 -1.51 23.03 37.92
N VAL A 43 -2.03 21.90 38.39
CA VAL A 43 -2.34 21.68 39.81
C VAL A 43 -1.02 21.47 40.59
N SER A 44 -0.72 22.38 41.51
CA SER A 44 0.48 22.31 42.37
C SER A 44 0.19 21.52 43.64
N MET A 45 0.81 20.34 43.80
CA MET A 45 0.88 19.65 45.10
C MET A 45 2.19 19.96 45.82
N ARG A 46 2.08 20.59 47.00
CA ARG A 46 3.22 20.89 47.87
C ARG A 46 3.55 19.69 48.76
N HIS A 47 4.74 19.11 48.61
CA HIS A 47 5.28 18.21 49.64
C HIS A 47 5.77 19.02 50.86
N ARG A 48 5.22 18.72 52.04
CA ARG A 48 5.76 19.22 53.32
C ARG A 48 6.91 18.32 53.78
N THR A 49 8.03 18.92 54.12
CA THR A 49 9.12 18.27 54.86
C THR A 49 8.78 18.18 56.34
N VAL A 50 8.99 17.01 56.95
CA VAL A 50 8.90 16.82 58.41
C VAL A 50 10.20 16.18 58.89
N ARG A 51 10.82 16.77 59.91
CA ARG A 51 12.03 16.25 60.57
C ARG A 51 11.65 15.17 61.60
N PRO A 52 12.45 14.11 61.79
CA PRO A 52 12.27 13.19 62.90
C PRO A 52 12.79 13.81 64.21
N VAL A 53 12.10 13.51 65.32
CA VAL A 53 12.58 13.75 66.69
C VAL A 53 12.78 12.38 67.34
N LEU A 54 13.90 12.20 68.05
CA LEU A 54 14.21 10.96 68.77
C LEU A 54 13.22 10.74 69.93
N VAL A 55 12.84 9.49 70.14
CA VAL A 55 12.55 8.93 71.47
C VAL A 55 13.35 7.62 71.61
N VAL A 56 13.97 7.45 72.77
CA VAL A 56 14.88 6.32 73.13
C VAL A 56 14.17 5.41 74.14
N VAL A 57 14.86 4.34 74.58
CA VAL A 57 14.49 3.28 75.55
C VAL A 57 13.46 2.25 75.03
N SER A 58 13.64 0.93 75.16
CA SER A 58 14.59 0.16 76.00
C SER A 58 15.16 -1.08 75.28
N ALA A 59 16.34 -1.52 75.72
CA ALA A 59 16.98 -2.75 75.24
C ALA A 59 16.59 -4.00 76.06
N ALA A 60 17.11 -5.16 75.64
CA ALA A 60 17.15 -6.46 76.33
C ALA A 60 15.92 -7.40 76.23
N ALA A 61 15.77 -8.03 75.05
CA ALA A 61 15.31 -9.42 74.93
C ALA A 61 15.84 -10.03 73.61
N LEU A 62 16.05 -11.36 73.58
CA LEU A 62 16.47 -12.17 72.41
C LEU A 62 17.86 -11.87 71.80
N VAL A 63 18.92 -12.13 72.57
CA VAL A 63 20.11 -12.80 72.01
C VAL A 63 19.95 -14.29 72.32
N LEU A 64 19.21 -15.05 71.48
CA LEU A 64 19.16 -16.54 71.52
C LEU A 64 18.33 -17.21 70.38
N THR A 65 18.32 -16.69 69.14
CA THR A 65 17.72 -17.38 67.97
C THR A 65 18.45 -17.12 66.63
N ALA A 66 19.76 -16.83 66.66
CA ALA A 66 20.57 -16.54 65.47
C ALA A 66 20.94 -17.78 64.62
N GLY A 67 20.03 -18.75 64.49
CA GLY A 67 20.31 -20.09 63.94
C GLY A 67 19.12 -20.85 63.35
N ALA A 68 18.05 -20.17 62.91
CA ALA A 68 16.93 -20.82 62.21
C ALA A 68 16.15 -19.92 61.23
N LEU A 69 16.59 -18.68 60.98
CA LEU A 69 16.04 -17.87 59.89
C LEU A 69 16.63 -18.38 58.57
N GLY A 70 15.99 -19.41 58.03
CA GLY A 70 16.29 -19.96 56.72
C GLY A 70 16.34 -18.83 55.69
N ARG A 71 17.30 -18.92 54.76
CA ARG A 71 17.30 -18.07 53.58
C ARG A 71 16.02 -18.35 52.80
N VAL A 72 14.97 -17.56 53.08
CA VAL A 72 13.98 -17.22 52.07
C VAL A 72 14.79 -16.47 51.04
N ALA A 73 15.34 -17.21 50.08
CA ALA A 73 15.64 -16.65 48.79
C ALA A 73 14.31 -16.03 48.34
N LEU A 74 14.24 -14.70 48.38
CA LEU A 74 13.36 -13.97 47.51
C LEU A 74 13.80 -14.40 46.11
N ALA A 75 13.18 -15.47 45.62
CA ALA A 75 13.10 -15.72 44.20
C ALA A 75 12.45 -14.45 43.66
N THR A 76 13.30 -13.55 43.14
CA THR A 76 12.85 -12.54 42.19
C THR A 76 12.00 -13.34 41.21
N PRO A 77 10.67 -13.07 41.10
CA PRO A 77 9.85 -13.83 40.17
C PRO A 77 10.53 -13.69 38.82
N ASP A 78 10.99 -14.83 38.30
CA ASP A 78 11.73 -14.91 37.05
C ASP A 78 10.91 -14.11 36.05
N ALA A 79 11.46 -13.03 35.50
CA ALA A 79 10.67 -12.01 34.84
C ALA A 79 10.00 -12.66 33.63
N ALA A 80 8.74 -13.07 33.82
CA ALA A 80 8.18 -14.19 33.07
C ALA A 80 8.29 -13.89 31.59
N LYS A 81 9.14 -14.67 30.90
CA LYS A 81 9.53 -14.38 29.51
C LYS A 81 8.22 -14.22 28.73
N ALA A 82 8.00 -13.01 28.23
CA ALA A 82 6.70 -12.66 27.66
C ALA A 82 6.34 -13.67 26.57
N ALA A 83 5.09 -14.14 26.59
CA ALA A 83 4.64 -15.13 25.62
C ALA A 83 4.78 -14.57 24.19
N LEU A 84 5.18 -15.44 23.27
CA LEU A 84 5.14 -15.15 21.84
C LEU A 84 3.68 -15.07 21.38
N VAL A 85 3.40 -14.25 20.38
CA VAL A 85 2.11 -14.23 19.71
C VAL A 85 1.91 -15.53 18.92
N SER A 86 0.92 -16.34 19.33
CA SER A 86 0.57 -17.61 18.68
C SER A 86 -0.45 -17.47 17.53
N ASP A 87 -1.07 -16.30 17.39
CA ASP A 87 -2.01 -15.98 16.31
C ASP A 87 -1.75 -14.54 15.80
N PRO A 88 -0.67 -14.33 15.02
CA PRO A 88 -0.36 -13.04 14.39
C PRO A 88 -1.49 -12.43 13.55
N ALA A 89 -2.23 -13.24 12.79
CA ALA A 89 -3.28 -12.77 11.89
C ALA A 89 -4.44 -12.10 12.65
N SER A 90 -4.78 -12.60 13.85
CA SER A 90 -5.76 -11.96 14.73
C SER A 90 -5.24 -10.70 15.45
N MET A 91 -3.93 -10.39 15.38
CA MET A 91 -3.39 -9.11 15.88
C MET A 91 -3.50 -7.99 14.85
N VAL A 92 -3.67 -8.32 13.57
CA VAL A 92 -3.79 -7.37 12.46
C VAL A 92 -5.10 -6.60 12.57
N ASN A 93 -4.98 -5.28 12.55
CA ASN A 93 -6.08 -4.36 12.26
C ASN A 93 -5.79 -3.68 10.92
N THR A 94 -6.58 -3.99 9.88
CA THR A 94 -6.36 -3.48 8.52
C THR A 94 -6.83 -2.03 8.33
N ILE A 95 -7.51 -1.42 9.31
CA ILE A 95 -7.84 0.03 9.34
C ILE A 95 -6.59 0.88 9.65
N VAL A 96 -5.54 0.29 10.23
CA VAL A 96 -4.25 0.98 10.40
C VAL A 96 -3.69 1.33 9.02
N GLN A 97 -3.25 2.57 8.82
CA GLN A 97 -2.83 3.18 7.54
C GLN A 97 -3.93 3.61 6.55
N THR A 98 -5.21 3.25 6.69
CA THR A 98 -6.28 3.66 5.74
C THR A 98 -6.69 5.14 5.81
N GLY A 99 -5.90 5.97 6.47
CA GLY A 99 -6.03 7.43 6.51
C GLY A 99 -4.96 8.07 5.63
N ILE A 100 -3.98 8.75 6.23
CA ILE A 100 -2.85 9.38 5.52
C ILE A 100 -1.91 8.41 4.81
N GLY A 101 -2.09 7.09 5.00
CA GLY A 101 -1.35 6.04 4.31
C GLY A 101 -2.07 5.52 3.07
N ASP A 102 -3.28 6.01 2.76
CA ASP A 102 -4.04 5.70 1.54
C ASP A 102 -4.27 4.17 1.31
N ASP A 103 -4.35 3.41 2.41
CA ASP A 103 -4.54 1.95 2.44
C ASP A 103 -6.02 1.53 2.46
N PHE A 104 -6.31 0.22 2.35
CA PHE A 104 -7.67 -0.35 2.36
C PHE A 104 -7.89 -1.39 3.48
N PRO A 105 -9.06 -1.44 4.13
CA PRO A 105 -9.32 -2.36 5.24
C PRO A 105 -9.85 -3.75 4.81
N GLY A 106 -10.15 -3.94 3.53
CA GLY A 106 -10.80 -5.14 2.97
C GLY A 106 -10.05 -6.46 3.12
N SER A 107 -10.68 -7.52 2.62
CA SER A 107 -10.07 -8.86 2.61
C SER A 107 -9.14 -9.02 1.41
N GLN A 108 -7.91 -9.44 1.69
CA GLN A 108 -6.95 -9.96 0.71
C GLN A 108 -6.34 -11.26 1.27
N ALA A 109 -6.01 -12.22 0.41
CA ALA A 109 -5.03 -13.27 0.74
C ALA A 109 -3.60 -12.71 0.59
N PRO A 110 -2.54 -13.34 1.16
CA PRO A 110 -1.17 -12.89 0.95
C PRO A 110 -0.85 -12.73 -0.56
N PHE A 111 -0.46 -11.51 -0.96
CA PHE A 111 -0.23 -11.10 -2.36
C PHE A 111 -1.40 -11.39 -3.34
N GLY A 112 -2.62 -11.53 -2.83
CA GLY A 112 -3.79 -11.97 -3.62
C GLY A 112 -4.19 -10.98 -4.71
N MET A 113 -4.68 -11.51 -5.84
CA MET A 113 -5.18 -10.76 -7.00
C MET A 113 -6.40 -9.91 -6.67
N ILE A 114 -7.29 -10.40 -5.79
CA ILE A 114 -8.52 -9.73 -5.35
C ILE A 114 -8.31 -9.04 -3.98
N GLN A 115 -8.67 -7.76 -3.89
CA GLN A 115 -8.64 -6.95 -2.66
C GLN A 115 -10.08 -6.51 -2.33
N TRP A 116 -10.93 -7.42 -1.86
CA TRP A 116 -12.37 -7.13 -1.73
C TRP A 116 -12.64 -6.21 -0.52
N SER A 117 -12.83 -4.91 -0.79
CA SER A 117 -12.79 -3.85 0.22
C SER A 117 -13.94 -2.85 0.10
N PRO A 118 -14.47 -2.30 1.21
CA PRO A 118 -15.39 -1.16 1.16
C PRO A 118 -14.74 0.04 0.46
N ASN A 119 -15.46 0.60 -0.50
CA ASN A 119 -15.13 1.87 -1.14
C ASN A 119 -16.11 2.94 -0.64
N MET A 120 -15.56 4.10 -0.27
CA MET A 120 -16.33 5.23 0.24
C MET A 120 -16.66 6.23 -0.86
N ASN A 121 -17.54 7.18 -0.55
CA ASN A 121 -17.86 8.25 -1.49
C ASN A 121 -16.66 9.20 -1.70
N SER A 122 -15.84 9.42 -0.67
CA SER A 122 -14.61 10.23 -0.69
C SER A 122 -13.56 9.76 -1.70
N ARG A 123 -13.42 8.43 -1.89
CA ARG A 123 -12.39 7.79 -2.72
C ARG A 123 -10.97 8.31 -2.45
N SER A 124 -10.42 8.00 -1.28
CA SER A 124 -8.98 8.14 -0.99
C SER A 124 -8.13 7.41 -2.02
N ALA A 125 -6.87 7.80 -2.21
CA ALA A 125 -6.07 7.40 -3.36
C ALA A 125 -5.76 5.89 -3.35
N GLY A 126 -6.30 5.11 -4.29
CA GLY A 126 -6.04 3.66 -4.44
C GLY A 126 -6.71 2.75 -3.41
N GLY A 127 -6.58 3.08 -2.12
CA GLY A 127 -7.28 2.36 -1.04
C GLY A 127 -8.79 2.63 -1.01
N ASN A 128 -9.25 3.70 -1.70
CA ASN A 128 -10.64 4.08 -1.91
C ASN A 128 -11.51 4.22 -0.64
N TYR A 129 -10.90 4.24 0.54
CA TYR A 129 -11.55 4.21 1.85
C TYR A 129 -11.11 5.41 2.71
N ASP A 130 -12.03 5.97 3.48
CA ASP A 130 -11.74 6.95 4.54
C ASP A 130 -12.62 6.59 5.75
N HIS A 131 -12.00 6.38 6.92
CA HIS A 131 -12.71 6.08 8.17
C HIS A 131 -13.54 7.29 8.69
N GLY A 132 -13.40 8.47 8.07
CA GLY A 132 -14.29 9.61 8.27
C GLY A 132 -15.58 9.58 7.45
N ASP A 133 -15.67 8.79 6.38
CA ASP A 133 -16.79 8.80 5.43
C ASP A 133 -17.80 7.68 5.71
N ASN A 134 -19.03 8.08 6.05
CA ASN A 134 -20.12 7.17 6.38
C ASN A 134 -21.04 6.89 5.17
N GLN A 135 -20.55 7.06 3.94
CA GLN A 135 -21.27 6.79 2.68
C GLN A 135 -20.58 5.67 1.89
N LEU A 136 -21.11 4.45 2.02
CA LEU A 136 -20.64 3.28 1.30
C LEU A 136 -21.08 3.35 -0.17
N ARG A 137 -20.09 3.30 -1.08
CA ARG A 137 -20.28 3.19 -2.52
C ARG A 137 -20.53 1.76 -2.97
N GLY A 138 -19.93 0.81 -2.28
CA GLY A 138 -19.96 -0.62 -2.56
C GLY A 138 -18.69 -1.28 -2.04
N TYR A 139 -18.56 -2.57 -2.23
CA TYR A 139 -17.35 -3.34 -1.96
C TYR A 139 -16.69 -3.67 -3.30
N ALA A 140 -15.61 -2.99 -3.64
CA ALA A 140 -14.88 -3.13 -4.91
C ALA A 140 -13.95 -4.35 -4.89
N LEU A 141 -13.70 -4.95 -6.05
CA LEU A 141 -12.90 -6.16 -6.20
C LEU A 141 -11.38 -5.89 -6.20
N THR A 142 -10.97 -4.69 -6.61
CA THR A 142 -9.57 -4.27 -6.72
C THR A 142 -9.29 -3.02 -5.89
N ASN A 143 -8.17 -2.98 -5.19
CA ASN A 143 -7.68 -1.80 -4.45
C ASN A 143 -6.14 -1.83 -4.41
N LEU A 144 -5.51 -0.66 -4.39
CA LEU A 144 -4.06 -0.51 -4.36
C LEU A 144 -3.65 0.17 -3.06
N ALA A 145 -2.79 -0.45 -2.25
CA ALA A 145 -2.40 0.08 -0.95
C ALA A 145 -1.40 1.24 -1.09
N GLY A 146 -1.76 2.42 -0.56
CA GLY A 146 -0.88 3.58 -0.42
C GLY A 146 -0.33 4.30 -1.66
N PRO A 147 -0.95 4.27 -2.86
CA PRO A 147 -0.47 5.07 -3.97
C PRO A 147 -0.78 6.56 -3.76
N GLY A 148 0.12 7.43 -4.24
CA GLY A 148 -0.10 8.89 -4.21
C GLY A 148 -1.12 9.43 -5.23
N CYS A 149 -1.93 8.57 -5.85
CA CYS A 149 -2.87 8.84 -6.93
C CYS A 149 -4.08 7.91 -6.83
N GLY A 150 -5.22 8.30 -7.40
CA GLY A 150 -6.33 7.36 -7.59
C GLY A 150 -5.91 6.15 -8.44
N ALA A 151 -6.46 4.98 -8.12
CA ALA A 151 -6.22 3.69 -8.77
C ALA A 151 -7.38 2.73 -8.46
N MET A 152 -7.62 1.74 -9.33
CA MET A 152 -8.49 0.60 -9.03
C MET A 152 -9.88 1.03 -8.51
N GLY A 153 -10.43 0.33 -7.50
CA GLY A 153 -11.80 0.53 -7.03
C GLY A 153 -12.83 -0.09 -8.01
N ASP A 154 -12.42 -1.15 -8.72
CA ASP A 154 -13.19 -1.70 -9.84
C ASP A 154 -14.40 -2.51 -9.35
N ASP A 155 -15.48 -2.44 -10.13
CA ASP A 155 -16.78 -3.10 -9.90
C ASP A 155 -17.37 -3.03 -8.47
N PRO A 156 -17.59 -1.84 -7.86
CA PRO A 156 -18.15 -1.74 -6.51
C PRO A 156 -19.52 -2.43 -6.37
N ILE A 157 -19.60 -3.43 -5.49
CA ILE A 157 -20.82 -4.22 -5.25
C ILE A 157 -21.56 -3.68 -4.01
N LEU A 158 -22.79 -3.20 -4.19
CA LEU A 158 -23.57 -2.53 -3.14
C LEU A 158 -24.81 -3.32 -2.72
N PRO A 159 -24.80 -3.93 -1.51
CA PRO A 159 -25.99 -4.49 -0.87
C PRO A 159 -26.97 -3.40 -0.42
N MET A 160 -28.24 -3.51 -0.83
CA MET A 160 -29.29 -2.55 -0.52
C MET A 160 -30.68 -3.21 -0.42
N VAL A 161 -31.71 -2.44 -0.06
CA VAL A 161 -33.12 -2.86 -0.10
C VAL A 161 -33.93 -1.85 -0.90
N GLY A 162 -34.77 -2.32 -1.83
CA GLY A 162 -35.62 -1.50 -2.67
C GLY A 162 -35.57 -1.89 -4.16
N GLY A 163 -36.01 -0.98 -5.02
CA GLY A 163 -35.94 -1.14 -6.48
C GLY A 163 -34.65 -0.60 -7.10
N ALA A 164 -34.46 -0.86 -8.39
CA ALA A 164 -33.32 -0.40 -9.16
C ALA A 164 -33.20 1.15 -9.16
N PRO A 165 -32.01 1.72 -8.92
CA PRO A 165 -31.81 3.16 -8.94
C PRO A 165 -31.75 3.72 -10.37
N SER A 166 -32.13 4.99 -10.52
CA SER A 166 -31.98 5.75 -11.77
C SER A 166 -30.55 6.27 -12.00
N ASN A 167 -29.72 6.34 -10.96
CA ASN A 167 -28.31 6.73 -11.03
C ASN A 167 -27.48 5.66 -10.31
N VAL A 168 -26.87 4.75 -11.09
CA VAL A 168 -26.09 3.62 -10.58
C VAL A 168 -24.92 4.11 -9.71
N ASN A 169 -23.99 4.87 -10.30
CA ASN A 169 -22.76 5.31 -9.64
C ASN A 169 -23.02 6.25 -8.45
N GLY A 170 -24.05 7.09 -8.54
CA GLY A 170 -24.46 8.00 -7.47
C GLY A 170 -25.24 7.35 -6.32
N THR A 171 -25.62 6.07 -6.42
CA THR A 171 -26.32 5.37 -5.33
C THR A 171 -25.33 4.97 -4.23
N MET A 172 -25.62 5.37 -2.99
CA MET A 172 -24.82 5.09 -1.80
C MET A 172 -25.73 4.54 -0.70
N MET A 173 -25.17 3.73 0.21
CA MET A 173 -25.85 3.36 1.46
C MET A 173 -25.12 3.99 2.66
N SER A 174 -25.87 4.30 3.73
CA SER A 174 -25.25 4.72 4.98
C SER A 174 -24.40 3.60 5.57
N TYR A 175 -23.29 3.95 6.20
CA TYR A 175 -22.28 3.03 6.69
C TYR A 175 -22.03 3.24 8.20
N ASN A 176 -21.48 2.23 8.89
CA ASN A 176 -21.26 2.30 10.33
C ASN A 176 -19.92 1.69 10.77
N HIS A 177 -18.90 2.55 10.92
CA HIS A 177 -17.57 2.18 11.40
C HIS A 177 -17.55 1.47 12.76
N SER A 178 -18.51 1.76 13.66
CA SER A 178 -18.59 1.08 14.96
C SER A 178 -18.96 -0.42 14.88
N THR A 179 -19.26 -0.92 13.67
CA THR A 179 -19.53 -2.33 13.39
C THR A 179 -18.46 -2.99 12.53
N GLU A 180 -17.36 -2.28 12.24
CA GLU A 180 -16.26 -2.84 11.44
C GLU A 180 -15.45 -3.87 12.23
N VAL A 181 -15.21 -5.01 11.59
CA VAL A 181 -14.21 -6.00 11.99
C VAL A 181 -13.32 -6.22 10.77
N ALA A 182 -12.07 -5.77 10.87
CA ALA A 182 -11.15 -5.64 9.76
C ALA A 182 -9.80 -6.27 10.15
N THR A 183 -9.58 -7.50 9.71
CA THR A 183 -8.49 -8.40 10.12
C THR A 183 -7.88 -9.09 8.91
N ALA A 184 -6.68 -9.66 9.04
CA ALA A 184 -5.99 -10.30 7.91
C ALA A 184 -6.86 -11.39 7.26
N GLY A 185 -7.27 -11.18 5.99
CA GLY A 185 -8.11 -12.11 5.23
C GLY A 185 -9.60 -12.14 5.61
N TYR A 186 -10.10 -11.18 6.39
CA TYR A 186 -11.53 -11.09 6.72
C TYR A 186 -11.98 -9.66 7.02
N PHE A 187 -13.05 -9.24 6.34
CA PHE A 187 -13.70 -7.95 6.54
C PHE A 187 -15.19 -8.12 6.89
N SER A 188 -15.74 -7.25 7.72
CA SER A 188 -17.16 -7.27 8.09
C SER A 188 -17.64 -5.89 8.54
N ALA A 189 -18.80 -5.44 8.07
CA ALA A 189 -19.41 -4.17 8.47
C ALA A 189 -20.93 -4.14 8.21
N LYS A 190 -21.64 -3.24 8.91
CA LYS A 190 -23.07 -2.97 8.66
C LYS A 190 -23.29 -1.70 7.85
N SER A 191 -24.19 -1.80 6.87
CA SER A 191 -24.68 -0.68 6.07
C SER A 191 -26.19 -0.47 6.26
N SER A 192 -26.76 0.49 5.52
CA SER A 192 -28.20 0.64 5.36
C SER A 192 -28.92 0.88 6.69
N GLY A 193 -28.41 1.85 7.47
CA GLY A 193 -28.91 2.14 8.82
C GLY A 193 -28.63 1.03 9.85
N GLY A 194 -27.69 0.12 9.56
CA GLY A 194 -27.35 -1.02 10.40
C GLY A 194 -28.21 -2.27 10.14
N THR A 195 -29.01 -2.28 9.06
CA THR A 195 -29.95 -3.38 8.76
C THR A 195 -29.36 -4.49 7.88
N ILE A 196 -28.33 -4.20 7.09
CA ILE A 196 -27.61 -5.17 6.28
C ILE A 196 -26.22 -5.37 6.88
N GLN A 197 -25.85 -6.63 7.13
CA GLN A 197 -24.50 -7.04 7.49
C GLN A 197 -23.83 -7.62 6.25
N THR A 198 -22.63 -7.16 5.92
CA THR A 198 -21.75 -7.78 4.93
C THR A 198 -20.55 -8.37 5.64
N GLU A 199 -20.13 -9.56 5.22
CA GLU A 199 -18.90 -10.23 5.62
C GLU A 199 -18.20 -10.72 4.35
N LEU A 200 -16.89 -10.50 4.24
CA LEU A 200 -16.07 -10.81 3.06
C LEU A 200 -14.84 -11.60 3.50
N THR A 201 -14.48 -12.60 2.69
CA THR A 201 -13.16 -13.25 2.75
C THR A 201 -12.73 -13.66 1.34
N THR A 202 -11.43 -13.83 1.13
CA THR A 202 -10.83 -14.00 -0.21
C THR A 202 -9.77 -15.09 -0.23
N THR A 203 -9.73 -15.84 -1.32
CA THR A 203 -8.60 -16.68 -1.72
C THR A 203 -7.65 -15.84 -2.60
N GLN A 204 -6.80 -16.46 -3.41
CA GLN A 204 -5.81 -15.74 -4.21
C GLN A 204 -6.44 -15.04 -5.42
N HIS A 205 -7.41 -15.68 -6.09
CA HIS A 205 -8.04 -15.20 -7.33
C HIS A 205 -9.57 -15.05 -7.23
N ALA A 206 -10.15 -15.38 -6.08
CA ALA A 206 -11.59 -15.38 -5.84
C ALA A 206 -11.99 -14.89 -4.44
N GLY A 207 -13.26 -14.53 -4.28
CA GLY A 207 -13.84 -14.07 -3.03
C GLY A 207 -15.17 -14.75 -2.73
N ILE A 208 -15.52 -14.82 -1.45
CA ILE A 208 -16.85 -15.21 -0.99
C ILE A 208 -17.39 -14.19 0.02
N ALA A 209 -18.63 -13.79 -0.19
CA ALA A 209 -19.38 -12.87 0.66
C ALA A 209 -20.53 -13.60 1.35
N ARG A 210 -20.72 -13.31 2.64
CA ARG A 210 -21.92 -13.64 3.42
C ARG A 210 -22.67 -12.34 3.70
N ILE A 211 -23.88 -12.21 3.15
CA ILE A 211 -24.67 -10.97 3.22
C ILE A 211 -25.99 -11.26 3.93
N THR A 212 -26.17 -10.68 5.12
CA THR A 212 -27.39 -10.86 5.91
C THR A 212 -28.29 -9.63 5.77
N TYR A 213 -29.46 -9.82 5.19
CA TYR A 213 -30.48 -8.80 4.96
C TYR A 213 -31.57 -8.81 6.05
N PRO A 214 -32.38 -7.73 6.17
CA PRO A 214 -33.70 -7.83 6.78
C PRO A 214 -34.60 -8.77 5.97
N SER A 215 -35.69 -9.25 6.58
CA SER A 215 -36.73 -10.02 5.86
C SER A 215 -37.40 -9.11 4.83
N SER A 216 -37.22 -9.39 3.55
CA SER A 216 -37.69 -8.54 2.45
C SER A 216 -37.94 -9.35 1.17
N THR A 217 -38.90 -8.93 0.36
CA THR A 217 -39.06 -9.40 -1.03
C THR A 217 -38.28 -8.53 -2.04
N GLN A 218 -37.57 -7.52 -1.54
CA GLN A 218 -36.79 -6.54 -2.30
C GLN A 218 -35.39 -6.37 -1.68
N ALA A 219 -34.77 -7.44 -1.18
CA ALA A 219 -33.33 -7.42 -0.91
C ALA A 219 -32.62 -7.35 -2.26
N ALA A 220 -31.53 -6.58 -2.37
CA ALA A 220 -30.90 -6.34 -3.67
C ALA A 220 -29.38 -6.22 -3.61
N LEU A 221 -28.76 -6.52 -4.76
CA LEU A 221 -27.37 -6.24 -5.07
C LEU A 221 -27.30 -5.35 -6.32
N LEU A 222 -26.51 -4.28 -6.23
CA LEU A 222 -26.15 -3.42 -7.35
C LEU A 222 -24.64 -3.57 -7.61
N ILE A 223 -24.27 -4.16 -8.74
CA ILE A 223 -22.89 -4.24 -9.24
C ILE A 223 -22.68 -3.03 -10.16
N LYS A 224 -21.62 -2.25 -9.96
CA LYS A 224 -21.38 -0.98 -10.67
C LYS A 224 -20.21 -1.08 -11.64
N LEU A 225 -20.50 -1.38 -12.90
CA LEU A 225 -19.52 -1.72 -13.94
C LEU A 225 -18.71 -0.52 -14.47
N ARG A 226 -19.08 0.70 -14.10
CA ARG A 226 -18.43 1.92 -14.62
C ARG A 226 -18.15 2.91 -13.49
N ASP A 227 -17.83 2.39 -12.30
CA ASP A 227 -17.62 3.14 -11.08
C ASP A 227 -16.24 2.89 -10.45
N SER A 228 -15.22 2.63 -11.28
CA SER A 228 -13.80 2.59 -10.89
C SER A 228 -13.30 3.98 -10.46
N GLN A 229 -12.20 4.08 -9.70
CA GLN A 229 -11.73 5.36 -9.14
C GLN A 229 -11.40 6.40 -10.21
N ASN A 230 -10.67 6.00 -11.25
CA ASN A 230 -10.24 6.84 -12.37
C ASN A 230 -11.08 6.66 -13.65
N GLN A 231 -12.31 6.14 -13.53
CA GLN A 231 -13.15 5.81 -14.68
C GLN A 231 -13.27 6.98 -15.66
N ASN A 232 -12.97 6.73 -16.93
CA ASN A 232 -13.22 7.65 -18.03
C ASN A 232 -14.59 7.32 -18.66
N GLY A 233 -15.33 8.36 -19.06
CA GLY A 233 -16.71 8.24 -19.55
C GLY A 233 -16.86 7.44 -20.87
N THR A 234 -15.76 7.15 -21.55
CA THR A 234 -15.69 6.31 -22.76
C THR A 234 -15.30 4.86 -22.50
N ASP A 235 -14.90 4.50 -21.29
CA ASP A 235 -14.37 3.16 -20.99
C ASP A 235 -15.47 2.09 -21.18
N PRO A 236 -15.19 1.04 -21.97
CA PRO A 236 -16.12 -0.05 -22.20
C PRO A 236 -16.44 -0.86 -20.94
N SER A 237 -17.61 -1.48 -20.96
CA SER A 237 -18.01 -2.55 -20.05
C SER A 237 -19.01 -3.49 -20.74
N SER A 238 -19.20 -4.68 -20.19
CA SER A 238 -20.23 -5.61 -20.63
C SER A 238 -20.89 -6.33 -19.44
N ALA A 239 -22.10 -6.86 -19.67
CA ALA A 239 -22.89 -7.55 -18.66
C ALA A 239 -23.69 -8.68 -19.30
N ARG A 240 -23.73 -9.83 -18.61
CA ARG A 240 -24.48 -11.01 -19.03
C ARG A 240 -25.15 -11.68 -17.84
N ILE A 241 -26.47 -11.82 -17.90
CA ILE A 241 -27.22 -12.72 -17.02
C ILE A 241 -27.12 -14.13 -17.60
N VAL A 242 -26.42 -15.04 -16.93
CA VAL A 242 -26.21 -16.41 -17.43
C VAL A 242 -27.33 -17.33 -16.97
N SER A 243 -27.75 -17.20 -15.71
CA SER A 243 -28.89 -17.90 -15.12
C SER A 243 -29.49 -17.06 -13.99
N ASN A 244 -30.50 -17.56 -13.28
CA ASN A 244 -31.02 -16.90 -12.09
C ASN A 244 -30.09 -17.02 -10.85
N THR A 245 -28.93 -17.68 -10.98
CA THR A 245 -27.90 -17.81 -9.93
C THR A 245 -26.50 -17.41 -10.40
N GLU A 246 -26.34 -16.89 -11.63
CA GLU A 246 -25.02 -16.62 -12.23
C GLU A 246 -25.06 -15.37 -13.13
N ILE A 247 -24.12 -14.45 -12.88
CA ILE A 247 -23.86 -13.27 -13.72
C ILE A 247 -22.39 -13.20 -14.11
N ILE A 248 -22.11 -12.61 -15.26
CA ILE A 248 -20.76 -12.30 -15.73
C ILE A 248 -20.74 -10.83 -16.17
N GLY A 249 -19.63 -10.15 -15.94
CA GLY A 249 -19.39 -8.81 -16.45
C GLY A 249 -17.91 -8.55 -16.68
N ASP A 250 -17.63 -7.50 -17.44
CA ASP A 250 -16.29 -6.97 -17.65
C ASP A 250 -16.29 -5.44 -17.68
N THR A 251 -15.19 -4.86 -17.24
CA THR A 251 -15.02 -3.42 -17.04
C THR A 251 -13.62 -3.01 -17.49
N THR A 252 -13.52 -2.04 -18.39
CA THR A 252 -12.25 -1.37 -18.68
C THR A 252 -11.98 -0.32 -17.60
N SER A 253 -10.77 -0.35 -17.03
CA SER A 253 -10.29 0.56 -16.00
C SER A 253 -8.83 0.94 -16.25
N GLY A 254 -8.23 1.75 -15.38
CA GLY A 254 -6.83 2.15 -15.48
C GLY A 254 -6.57 3.61 -15.12
N HIS A 255 -5.97 4.35 -16.07
CA HIS A 255 -5.73 5.78 -15.97
C HIS A 255 -4.94 6.23 -14.72
N PHE A 256 -4.07 5.36 -14.21
CA PHE A 256 -3.32 5.60 -12.97
C PHE A 256 -2.46 6.86 -13.06
N CYS A 257 -2.53 7.72 -12.04
CA CYS A 257 -1.92 9.06 -12.04
C CYS A 257 -2.23 9.94 -13.27
N GLY A 258 -3.30 9.66 -14.03
CA GLY A 258 -3.67 10.39 -15.25
C GLY A 258 -2.99 9.88 -16.53
N ASP A 259 -2.46 8.65 -16.53
CA ASP A 259 -1.96 7.99 -17.73
C ASP A 259 -3.10 7.57 -18.69
N VAL A 260 -2.77 7.20 -19.92
CA VAL A 260 -3.70 6.70 -20.94
C VAL A 260 -3.84 5.17 -20.93
N ALA A 261 -2.97 4.45 -20.21
CA ALA A 261 -3.02 3.00 -20.14
C ALA A 261 -4.28 2.48 -19.42
N THR A 262 -4.80 1.38 -19.94
CA THR A 262 -5.99 0.69 -19.41
C THR A 262 -5.76 -0.82 -19.31
N TYR A 263 -6.56 -1.46 -18.47
CA TYR A 263 -6.70 -2.92 -18.33
C TYR A 263 -8.19 -3.27 -18.30
N VAL A 264 -8.51 -4.56 -18.46
CA VAL A 264 -9.88 -5.06 -18.31
C VAL A 264 -9.96 -5.97 -17.09
N VAL A 265 -10.96 -5.75 -16.25
CA VAL A 265 -11.36 -6.67 -15.18
C VAL A 265 -12.54 -7.49 -15.70
N HIS A 266 -12.41 -8.81 -15.69
CA HIS A 266 -13.52 -9.74 -15.89
C HIS A 266 -13.92 -10.32 -14.53
N PHE A 267 -15.23 -10.51 -14.29
CA PHE A 267 -15.72 -11.28 -13.15
C PHE A 267 -16.84 -12.25 -13.53
N ASP A 268 -16.87 -13.38 -12.82
CA ASP A 268 -17.98 -14.34 -12.81
C ASP A 268 -18.46 -14.46 -11.36
N MET A 269 -19.75 -14.16 -11.11
CA MET A 269 -20.35 -14.18 -9.77
C MET A 269 -21.55 -15.13 -9.72
N VAL A 270 -21.53 -16.04 -8.74
CA VAL A 270 -22.57 -17.05 -8.48
C VAL A 270 -23.17 -16.94 -7.08
N PHE A 271 -24.46 -17.25 -6.98
CA PHE A 271 -25.27 -17.13 -5.75
C PHE A 271 -25.77 -18.50 -5.26
N ASP A 272 -25.92 -18.67 -3.94
CA ASP A 272 -26.39 -19.92 -3.34
C ASP A 272 -27.88 -20.20 -3.55
N HIS A 273 -28.66 -19.17 -3.89
CA HIS A 273 -30.07 -19.27 -4.22
C HIS A 273 -30.46 -18.25 -5.30
N PRO A 274 -31.54 -18.49 -6.06
CA PRO A 274 -31.84 -17.67 -7.22
C PRO A 274 -32.36 -16.28 -6.85
N PHE A 275 -31.93 -15.27 -7.61
CA PHE A 275 -32.61 -13.98 -7.63
C PHE A 275 -34.00 -14.12 -8.28
N THR A 276 -34.97 -13.34 -7.79
CA THR A 276 -36.35 -13.30 -8.27
C THR A 276 -36.54 -12.34 -9.45
N ALA A 277 -35.63 -11.39 -9.64
CA ALA A 277 -35.56 -10.51 -10.80
C ALA A 277 -34.13 -10.02 -11.05
N SER A 278 -33.82 -9.68 -12.31
CA SER A 278 -32.54 -9.10 -12.72
C SER A 278 -32.76 -8.01 -13.77
N GLN A 279 -31.92 -6.98 -13.75
CA GLN A 279 -31.90 -5.91 -14.74
C GLN A 279 -30.46 -5.49 -15.02
N ILE A 280 -30.11 -5.36 -16.29
CA ILE A 280 -28.90 -4.63 -16.70
C ILE A 280 -29.28 -3.14 -16.78
N LEU A 281 -28.53 -2.30 -16.09
CA LEU A 281 -28.78 -0.86 -15.92
C LEU A 281 -27.80 -0.05 -16.75
N GLY A 282 -28.28 1.07 -17.30
CA GLY A 282 -27.51 1.89 -18.24
C GLY A 282 -27.47 1.28 -19.65
N SER A 283 -27.40 2.14 -20.66
CA SER A 283 -27.26 1.73 -22.06
C SER A 283 -26.58 2.87 -22.84
N GLY A 284 -25.33 3.13 -22.50
CA GLY A 284 -24.48 4.10 -23.20
C GLY A 284 -23.75 3.45 -24.38
N GLY A 285 -23.10 4.28 -25.22
CA GLY A 285 -22.26 3.79 -26.31
C GLY A 285 -21.01 3.01 -25.86
N ALA A 286 -20.71 3.02 -24.56
CA ALA A 286 -19.61 2.29 -23.92
C ALA A 286 -20.10 1.14 -23.01
N GLY A 287 -21.36 0.70 -23.16
CA GLY A 287 -21.93 -0.42 -22.40
C GLY A 287 -22.86 -0.01 -21.25
N PRO A 288 -23.21 -0.98 -20.37
CA PRO A 288 -24.08 -0.78 -19.22
C PRO A 288 -23.34 -0.14 -18.03
N ASP A 289 -24.05 0.63 -17.21
CA ASP A 289 -23.46 1.22 -16.00
C ASP A 289 -23.49 0.25 -14.80
N GLY A 290 -24.33 -0.79 -14.83
CA GLY A 290 -24.38 -1.80 -13.76
C GLY A 290 -25.33 -2.97 -13.97
N ILE A 291 -25.34 -3.88 -12.99
CA ILE A 291 -26.27 -5.02 -12.90
C ILE A 291 -27.02 -4.92 -11.58
N PHE A 292 -28.35 -5.04 -11.61
CA PHE A 292 -29.21 -5.01 -10.44
C PHE A 292 -29.96 -6.32 -10.29
N LEU A 293 -29.83 -6.96 -9.14
CA LEU A 293 -30.42 -8.25 -8.81
C LEU A 293 -31.32 -8.13 -7.58
N THR A 294 -32.51 -8.72 -7.63
CA THR A 294 -33.48 -8.73 -6.52
C THR A 294 -33.63 -10.14 -5.95
N PHE A 295 -33.56 -10.28 -4.63
CA PHE A 295 -33.68 -11.54 -3.89
C PHE A 295 -34.86 -11.49 -2.91
N ASN A 296 -35.45 -12.65 -2.64
CA ASN A 296 -36.48 -12.81 -1.61
C ASN A 296 -35.86 -13.42 -0.35
N THR A 297 -35.63 -12.58 0.66
CA THR A 297 -34.99 -12.94 1.93
C THR A 297 -35.97 -13.20 3.08
N THR A 298 -37.24 -13.47 2.76
CA THR A 298 -38.27 -13.74 3.78
C THR A 298 -38.13 -15.10 4.45
N SER A 299 -37.61 -16.10 3.74
CA SER A 299 -37.36 -17.47 4.23
C SER A 299 -35.90 -17.70 4.64
N SER A 300 -34.93 -17.19 3.87
CA SER A 300 -33.52 -17.11 4.25
C SER A 300 -33.06 -15.65 4.24
N LYS A 301 -32.53 -15.16 5.36
CA LYS A 301 -31.98 -13.79 5.43
C LYS A 301 -30.56 -13.67 4.88
N VAL A 302 -29.89 -14.80 4.67
CA VAL A 302 -28.49 -14.85 4.23
C VAL A 302 -28.47 -15.16 2.74
N LEU A 303 -27.71 -14.35 2.01
CA LEU A 303 -27.27 -14.59 0.64
C LEU A 303 -25.77 -14.86 0.68
N MET A 304 -25.35 -15.99 0.10
CA MET A 304 -23.94 -16.24 -0.18
C MET A 304 -23.65 -15.93 -1.64
N ALA A 305 -22.58 -15.19 -1.90
CA ALA A 305 -22.11 -14.88 -3.24
C ALA A 305 -20.63 -15.24 -3.36
N LYS A 306 -20.24 -15.98 -4.40
CA LYS A 306 -18.84 -16.21 -4.78
C LYS A 306 -18.54 -15.40 -6.02
N VAL A 307 -17.34 -14.84 -6.11
CA VAL A 307 -16.85 -14.14 -7.30
C VAL A 307 -15.44 -14.59 -7.63
N GLY A 308 -15.17 -14.89 -8.89
CA GLY A 308 -13.82 -15.01 -9.41
C GLY A 308 -13.52 -13.83 -10.32
N MET A 309 -12.27 -13.37 -10.33
CA MET A 309 -11.80 -12.24 -11.12
C MET A 309 -10.69 -12.67 -12.06
N SER A 310 -10.55 -12.03 -13.23
CA SER A 310 -9.44 -12.25 -14.17
C SER A 310 -9.10 -10.97 -14.92
N PHE A 311 -7.82 -10.78 -15.24
CA PHE A 311 -7.35 -9.73 -16.16
C PHE A 311 -7.21 -10.23 -17.62
N VAL A 312 -7.74 -11.42 -17.92
CA VAL A 312 -7.58 -12.11 -19.22
C VAL A 312 -8.93 -12.46 -19.86
N SER A 313 -9.88 -13.07 -19.13
CA SER A 313 -11.19 -13.44 -19.69
C SER A 313 -12.26 -13.86 -18.68
N ASP A 314 -13.53 -13.79 -19.08
CA ASP A 314 -14.69 -14.42 -18.41
C ASP A 314 -14.43 -15.88 -18.01
N GLY A 315 -13.82 -16.65 -18.92
CA GLY A 315 -13.58 -18.09 -18.73
C GLY A 315 -12.57 -18.37 -17.61
N ASN A 316 -11.54 -17.53 -17.51
CA ASN A 316 -10.57 -17.63 -16.43
C ASN A 316 -11.15 -17.12 -15.11
N ALA A 317 -11.92 -16.03 -15.12
CA ALA A 317 -12.64 -15.54 -13.93
C ALA A 317 -13.53 -16.64 -13.32
N LYS A 318 -14.24 -17.40 -14.17
CA LYS A 318 -14.99 -18.58 -13.74
C LYS A 318 -14.11 -19.70 -13.20
N ALA A 319 -13.04 -20.05 -13.90
CA ALA A 319 -12.11 -21.10 -13.48
C ALA A 319 -11.48 -20.80 -12.11
N ASN A 320 -11.14 -19.54 -11.85
CA ASN A 320 -10.52 -19.07 -10.61
C ASN A 320 -11.41 -19.36 -9.38
N TRP A 321 -12.71 -19.02 -9.40
CA TRP A 321 -13.59 -19.40 -8.29
C TRP A 321 -13.90 -20.89 -8.25
N GLN A 322 -14.00 -21.56 -9.40
CA GLN A 322 -14.29 -23.00 -9.46
C GLN A 322 -13.20 -23.86 -8.81
N SER A 323 -11.94 -23.48 -8.96
CA SER A 323 -10.81 -24.18 -8.33
C SER A 323 -10.63 -23.83 -6.85
N GLU A 324 -10.80 -22.56 -6.47
CA GLU A 324 -10.47 -22.10 -5.11
C GLU A 324 -11.65 -22.15 -4.13
N ILE A 325 -12.88 -21.97 -4.63
CA ILE A 325 -14.11 -21.91 -3.83
C ILE A 325 -15.22 -22.75 -4.51
N PRO A 326 -15.08 -24.09 -4.58
CA PRO A 326 -16.09 -24.95 -5.22
C PRO A 326 -17.45 -24.86 -4.49
N ASP A 327 -17.46 -24.88 -3.16
CA ASP A 327 -18.65 -24.85 -2.31
C ASP A 327 -18.87 -23.47 -1.65
N PHE A 328 -20.10 -23.17 -1.23
CA PHE A 328 -20.43 -21.95 -0.47
C PHE A 328 -20.00 -22.00 1.02
N ASN A 329 -18.79 -22.50 1.30
CA ASN A 329 -18.25 -22.65 2.65
C ASN A 329 -17.47 -21.41 3.12
N PHE A 330 -18.19 -20.33 3.45
CA PHE A 330 -17.61 -19.05 3.87
C PHE A 330 -16.61 -19.19 5.02
N ASP A 331 -17.00 -19.87 6.11
CA ASP A 331 -16.14 -19.97 7.30
C ASP A 331 -14.92 -20.88 7.05
N GLY A 332 -15.01 -21.84 6.12
CA GLY A 332 -13.88 -22.63 5.65
C GLY A 332 -12.86 -21.82 4.86
N VAL A 333 -13.31 -20.97 3.91
CA VAL A 333 -12.42 -20.04 3.19
C VAL A 333 -11.75 -19.09 4.17
N ARG A 334 -12.53 -18.47 5.07
CA ARG A 334 -12.02 -17.56 6.11
C ARG A 334 -10.92 -18.20 6.95
N ALA A 335 -11.13 -19.44 7.39
CA ALA A 335 -10.14 -20.18 8.18
C ALA A 335 -8.86 -20.50 7.37
N ALA A 336 -8.99 -20.85 6.09
CA ALA A 336 -7.85 -21.09 5.21
C ALA A 336 -7.02 -19.81 4.97
N THR A 337 -7.67 -18.68 4.68
CA THR A 337 -7.00 -17.40 4.45
C THR A 337 -6.33 -16.87 5.73
N HIS A 338 -6.98 -17.02 6.89
CA HIS A 338 -6.39 -16.68 8.19
C HIS A 338 -5.17 -17.56 8.51
N ALA A 339 -5.22 -18.86 8.21
CA ALA A 339 -4.08 -19.77 8.36
C ALA A 339 -2.92 -19.44 7.41
N ALA A 340 -3.21 -19.02 6.17
CA ALA A 340 -2.22 -18.51 5.23
C ALA A 340 -1.52 -17.25 5.79
N TRP A 341 -2.30 -16.27 6.27
CA TRP A 341 -1.74 -15.09 6.93
C TRP A 341 -0.91 -15.42 8.17
N ASN A 342 -1.35 -16.33 9.03
CA ASN A 342 -0.56 -16.80 10.16
C ASN A 342 0.75 -17.47 9.72
N THR A 343 0.77 -18.16 8.58
CA THR A 343 1.98 -18.76 8.01
C THR A 343 2.99 -17.71 7.54
N PHE A 344 2.55 -16.56 7.01
CA PHE A 344 3.46 -15.47 6.62
C PHE A 344 3.87 -14.59 7.81
N LEU A 345 2.90 -14.11 8.59
CA LEU A 345 3.14 -13.20 9.72
C LEU A 345 3.89 -13.89 10.87
N GLY A 346 3.67 -15.19 11.06
CA GLY A 346 4.38 -16.02 12.05
C GLY A 346 5.87 -16.23 11.74
N LYS A 347 6.36 -15.84 10.56
CA LYS A 347 7.80 -15.83 10.24
C LYS A 347 8.58 -14.80 11.07
N ILE A 348 7.88 -13.84 11.72
CA ILE A 348 8.45 -12.99 12.76
C ILE A 348 7.62 -13.11 14.04
N GLU A 349 8.10 -13.93 14.98
CA GLU A 349 7.47 -14.11 16.29
C GLU A 349 7.84 -12.97 17.25
N VAL A 350 6.84 -12.25 17.77
CA VAL A 350 7.04 -11.15 18.72
C VAL A 350 6.58 -11.53 20.12
N ALA A 351 7.41 -11.22 21.11
CA ALA A 351 7.10 -11.30 22.54
C ALA A 351 7.22 -9.92 23.21
N GLY A 352 6.34 -9.65 24.18
CA GLY A 352 6.34 -8.39 24.94
C GLY A 352 5.67 -7.22 24.21
N GLY A 353 5.98 -6.00 24.66
CA GLY A 353 5.30 -4.77 24.22
C GLY A 353 3.87 -4.61 24.76
N THR A 354 3.22 -3.49 24.45
CA THR A 354 1.77 -3.30 24.66
C THR A 354 0.96 -4.07 23.60
N ALA A 355 -0.36 -4.19 23.80
CA ALA A 355 -1.24 -4.74 22.76
C ALA A 355 -1.14 -3.91 21.46
N ASP A 356 -1.31 -2.59 21.58
CA ASP A 356 -1.23 -1.64 20.48
C ASP A 356 0.08 -1.75 19.69
N GLN A 357 1.22 -1.95 20.37
CA GLN A 357 2.52 -2.14 19.71
C GLN A 357 2.56 -3.42 18.87
N ARG A 358 1.95 -4.52 19.34
CA ARG A 358 1.86 -5.76 18.59
C ARG A 358 0.89 -5.66 17.42
N THR A 359 -0.24 -4.98 17.59
CA THR A 359 -1.18 -4.68 16.50
C THR A 359 -0.51 -3.81 15.43
N VAL A 360 0.13 -2.70 15.79
CA VAL A 360 0.86 -1.86 14.83
C VAL A 360 1.99 -2.63 14.15
N PHE A 361 2.70 -3.52 14.85
CA PHE A 361 3.73 -4.36 14.25
C PHE A 361 3.13 -5.30 13.20
N TYR A 362 2.13 -6.11 13.57
CA TYR A 362 1.56 -7.10 12.65
C TYR A 362 0.72 -6.46 11.52
N SER A 363 0.06 -5.33 11.74
CA SER A 363 -0.58 -4.56 10.67
C SER A 363 0.42 -4.05 9.63
N ASN A 364 1.54 -3.44 10.05
CA ASN A 364 2.56 -3.00 9.09
C ASN A 364 3.25 -4.19 8.39
N LEU A 365 3.38 -5.34 9.06
CA LEU A 365 3.91 -6.56 8.44
C LEU A 365 2.94 -7.19 7.43
N TYR A 366 1.63 -7.09 7.68
CA TYR A 366 0.57 -7.46 6.73
C TYR A 366 0.65 -6.61 5.46
N HIS A 367 0.71 -5.27 5.62
CA HIS A 367 0.73 -4.33 4.49
C HIS A 367 1.92 -4.54 3.53
N ILE A 368 3.09 -4.93 4.05
CA ILE A 368 4.30 -5.28 3.28
C ILE A 368 4.11 -6.52 2.37
N LEU A 369 3.03 -7.28 2.55
CA LEU A 369 2.73 -8.52 1.84
C LEU A 369 1.42 -8.44 1.02
N ASN A 370 0.90 -7.23 0.80
CA ASN A 370 -0.29 -6.97 -0.03
C ASN A 370 0.08 -6.80 -1.51
N HIS A 371 1.18 -6.11 -1.80
CA HIS A 371 1.73 -5.89 -3.14
C HIS A 371 3.26 -6.14 -3.14
N PRO A 372 3.93 -6.34 -4.30
CA PRO A 372 3.36 -6.65 -5.63
C PRO A 372 2.41 -7.85 -5.55
N ASN A 373 1.33 -7.85 -6.33
CA ASN A 373 0.27 -8.86 -6.22
C ASN A 373 0.15 -9.69 -7.51
N VAL A 374 -0.43 -10.87 -7.38
CA VAL A 374 -0.67 -11.76 -8.51
C VAL A 374 -1.70 -11.16 -9.48
N VAL A 375 -1.43 -11.32 -10.77
CA VAL A 375 -2.34 -10.99 -11.88
C VAL A 375 -2.52 -12.14 -12.88
N SER A 376 -1.81 -13.26 -12.69
CA SER A 376 -2.08 -14.49 -13.44
C SER A 376 -3.27 -15.25 -12.89
N ASP A 377 -4.05 -15.86 -13.77
CA ASP A 377 -5.14 -16.78 -13.43
C ASP A 377 -4.63 -18.15 -12.97
N VAL A 378 -5.51 -19.01 -12.44
CA VAL A 378 -5.15 -20.37 -11.95
C VAL A 378 -4.64 -21.33 -13.03
N ASN A 379 -4.84 -20.99 -14.31
CA ASN A 379 -4.25 -21.71 -15.45
C ASN A 379 -2.88 -21.14 -15.87
N GLY A 380 -2.36 -20.16 -15.13
CA GLY A 380 -1.09 -19.49 -15.37
C GLY A 380 -1.13 -18.36 -16.39
N GLN A 381 -2.28 -18.06 -17.02
CA GLN A 381 -2.39 -17.00 -18.02
C GLN A 381 -2.38 -15.59 -17.41
N TYR A 382 -1.77 -14.63 -18.08
CA TYR A 382 -1.76 -13.21 -17.69
C TYR A 382 -1.66 -12.31 -18.92
N MET A 383 -2.03 -11.03 -18.78
CA MET A 383 -1.84 -10.02 -19.82
C MET A 383 -0.44 -9.40 -19.69
N GLY A 384 0.40 -9.49 -20.73
CA GLY A 384 1.77 -8.97 -20.72
C GLY A 384 1.89 -7.52 -21.19
N TYR A 385 3.08 -6.94 -21.03
CA TYR A 385 3.40 -5.55 -21.41
C TYR A 385 3.31 -5.27 -22.93
N ASP A 386 3.20 -6.32 -23.76
CA ASP A 386 2.94 -6.21 -25.20
C ASP A 386 1.43 -6.31 -25.57
N ASN A 387 0.55 -6.29 -24.55
CA ASN A 387 -0.89 -6.47 -24.65
C ASN A 387 -1.31 -7.80 -25.32
N LYS A 388 -0.55 -8.86 -25.07
CA LYS A 388 -0.92 -10.24 -25.42
C LYS A 388 -1.09 -11.09 -24.16
N VAL A 389 -1.87 -12.16 -24.30
CA VAL A 389 -1.97 -13.19 -23.26
C VAL A 389 -0.71 -14.05 -23.30
N HIS A 390 0.01 -14.10 -22.18
CA HIS A 390 1.13 -15.00 -21.93
C HIS A 390 0.73 -16.09 -20.93
N THR A 391 1.67 -16.96 -20.57
CA THR A 391 1.50 -17.96 -19.51
C THR A 391 2.78 -18.02 -18.70
N VAL A 392 2.68 -18.24 -17.39
CA VAL A 392 3.85 -18.39 -16.49
C VAL A 392 4.82 -19.45 -17.02
N VAL A 393 6.12 -19.22 -16.84
CA VAL A 393 7.16 -20.14 -17.31
C VAL A 393 7.33 -21.33 -16.37
N SER A 394 7.97 -22.40 -16.84
CA SER A 394 8.24 -23.57 -16.01
C SER A 394 9.02 -23.19 -14.74
N GLY A 395 8.48 -23.53 -13.57
CA GLY A 395 9.06 -23.23 -12.26
C GLY A 395 8.43 -22.03 -11.54
N GLN A 396 7.88 -21.07 -12.30
CA GLN A 396 7.10 -19.94 -11.78
C GLN A 396 5.72 -20.42 -11.33
N GLN A 397 5.24 -20.00 -10.16
CA GLN A 397 3.87 -20.32 -9.68
C GLN A 397 2.86 -19.27 -10.13
N ALA A 398 3.23 -17.99 -10.08
CA ALA A 398 2.37 -16.87 -10.45
C ALA A 398 3.12 -15.73 -11.16
N HIS A 399 2.38 -14.94 -11.93
CA HIS A 399 2.87 -13.67 -12.46
C HIS A 399 2.36 -12.51 -11.59
N TYR A 400 3.27 -11.59 -11.24
CA TYR A 400 3.04 -10.46 -10.35
C TYR A 400 3.17 -9.13 -11.09
N GLU A 401 2.37 -8.14 -10.69
CA GLU A 401 2.46 -6.74 -11.12
C GLU A 401 2.24 -5.78 -9.93
N ASN A 402 2.06 -4.49 -10.22
CA ASN A 402 1.85 -3.42 -9.23
C ASN A 402 3.12 -3.13 -8.40
N PHE A 403 4.26 -3.08 -9.09
CA PHE A 403 5.56 -2.72 -8.53
C PHE A 403 5.68 -1.19 -8.36
N SER A 404 5.49 -0.69 -7.12
CA SER A 404 5.79 0.73 -6.77
C SER A 404 7.30 0.95 -6.65
N GLY A 405 8.02 0.79 -7.76
CA GLY A 405 9.44 0.47 -7.78
C GLY A 405 10.32 1.43 -6.96
N TRP A 406 10.11 2.75 -7.11
CA TRP A 406 10.87 3.79 -6.40
C TRP A 406 10.75 3.72 -4.87
N ASP A 407 9.64 3.20 -4.32
CA ASP A 407 9.38 3.10 -2.89
C ASP A 407 9.88 1.77 -2.32
N ILE A 408 9.51 0.66 -2.97
CA ILE A 408 9.67 -0.69 -2.40
C ILE A 408 11.14 -1.11 -2.27
N TYR A 409 12.04 -0.57 -3.10
CA TYR A 409 13.47 -0.88 -3.00
C TYR A 409 14.15 -0.33 -1.75
N HIS A 410 13.56 0.61 -1.00
CA HIS A 410 14.19 1.17 0.20
C HIS A 410 14.16 0.22 1.41
N ASN A 411 13.17 -0.68 1.49
CA ASN A 411 12.98 -1.57 2.62
C ASN A 411 12.16 -2.82 2.27
N GLU A 412 11.00 -2.66 1.63
CA GLU A 412 10.01 -3.71 1.40
C GLU A 412 10.59 -4.89 0.64
N ALA A 413 11.27 -4.65 -0.49
CA ALA A 413 11.85 -5.71 -1.33
C ALA A 413 12.79 -6.65 -0.56
N SER A 414 13.58 -6.12 0.38
CA SER A 414 14.48 -6.94 1.22
C SER A 414 13.74 -7.77 2.27
N LEU A 415 12.67 -7.21 2.86
CA LEU A 415 11.90 -7.90 3.89
C LEU A 415 10.95 -8.93 3.26
N ALA A 416 10.27 -8.56 2.17
CA ALA A 416 9.47 -9.47 1.35
C ALA A 416 10.32 -10.67 0.88
N ALA A 417 11.56 -10.46 0.43
CA ALA A 417 12.41 -11.59 0.03
C ALA A 417 12.87 -12.48 1.18
N LEU A 418 13.15 -11.90 2.35
CA LEU A 418 13.49 -12.68 3.56
C LEU A 418 12.32 -13.56 4.05
N LEU A 419 11.08 -13.05 3.92
CA LEU A 419 9.87 -13.73 4.41
C LEU A 419 9.23 -14.62 3.34
N ALA A 420 9.28 -14.22 2.08
CA ALA A 420 8.56 -14.79 0.94
C ALA A 420 9.52 -14.98 -0.27
N PRO A 421 10.59 -15.79 -0.12
CA PRO A 421 11.63 -15.95 -1.15
C PRO A 421 11.16 -16.70 -2.40
N LYS A 422 10.01 -17.41 -2.35
CA LYS A 422 9.41 -18.05 -3.53
C LYS A 422 8.63 -17.02 -4.34
N GLU A 423 7.76 -16.30 -3.64
CA GLU A 423 6.89 -15.27 -4.16
C GLU A 423 7.71 -14.13 -4.79
N THR A 424 8.79 -13.70 -4.12
CA THR A 424 9.73 -12.71 -4.68
C THR A 424 10.65 -13.27 -5.77
N GLY A 425 10.84 -14.59 -5.85
CA GLY A 425 11.48 -15.26 -6.98
C GLY A 425 10.61 -15.21 -8.23
N ASP A 426 9.33 -15.47 -8.07
CA ASP A 426 8.31 -15.27 -9.12
C ASP A 426 8.19 -13.79 -9.52
N MET A 427 8.20 -12.85 -8.57
CA MET A 427 8.27 -11.41 -8.88
C MET A 427 9.51 -11.04 -9.69
N GLY A 428 10.70 -11.57 -9.37
CA GLY A 428 11.90 -11.40 -10.18
C GLY A 428 11.72 -11.95 -11.61
N THR A 429 11.05 -13.09 -11.74
CA THR A 429 10.70 -13.70 -13.03
C THR A 429 9.71 -12.84 -13.82
N SER A 430 8.73 -12.21 -13.16
CA SER A 430 7.81 -11.23 -13.78
C SER A 430 8.55 -9.98 -14.29
N LEU A 431 9.51 -9.45 -13.53
CA LEU A 431 10.33 -8.32 -13.98
C LEU A 431 11.20 -8.69 -15.21
N MET A 432 11.74 -9.92 -15.27
CA MET A 432 12.42 -10.44 -16.46
C MET A 432 11.47 -10.52 -17.67
N GLN A 433 10.25 -11.04 -17.46
CA GLN A 433 9.22 -11.15 -18.50
C GLN A 433 8.79 -9.77 -19.02
N ALA A 434 8.68 -8.75 -18.16
CA ALA A 434 8.40 -7.38 -18.56
C ALA A 434 9.46 -6.83 -19.55
N PHE A 435 10.75 -7.11 -19.30
CA PHE A 435 11.82 -6.75 -20.24
C PHE A 435 11.66 -7.50 -21.57
N GLN A 436 11.46 -8.82 -21.53
CA GLN A 436 11.32 -9.65 -22.74
C GLN A 436 10.12 -9.25 -23.61
N GLN A 437 9.04 -8.76 -23.00
CA GLN A 437 7.83 -8.33 -23.69
C GLN A 437 7.91 -6.89 -24.25
N SER A 438 8.71 -6.00 -23.65
CA SER A 438 8.63 -4.55 -23.92
C SER A 438 9.96 -3.83 -24.17
N GLY A 439 11.09 -4.49 -23.93
CA GLY A 439 12.45 -3.93 -24.01
C GLY A 439 12.87 -3.05 -22.83
N ALA A 440 12.09 -3.04 -21.73
CA ALA A 440 12.42 -2.35 -20.49
C ALA A 440 11.73 -2.99 -19.27
N ILE A 441 12.22 -2.72 -18.07
CA ILE A 441 11.53 -3.03 -16.80
C ILE A 441 11.04 -1.71 -16.20
N PRO A 442 9.76 -1.54 -15.88
CA PRO A 442 9.23 -0.26 -15.45
C PRO A 442 9.79 0.20 -14.08
N GLN A 443 10.05 1.51 -13.96
CA GLN A 443 10.36 2.16 -12.67
C GLN A 443 9.17 2.15 -11.69
N TRP A 444 7.96 2.06 -12.24
CA TRP A 444 6.69 1.90 -11.54
C TRP A 444 5.77 1.13 -12.49
N GLY A 445 5.51 -0.15 -12.22
CA GLY A 445 4.68 -1.01 -13.07
C GLY A 445 3.25 -1.07 -12.53
N PHE A 446 2.27 -0.51 -13.26
CA PHE A 446 0.86 -0.55 -12.89
C PHE A 446 0.12 -1.47 -13.85
N MET A 447 -0.34 -2.62 -13.36
CA MET A 447 -0.68 -3.75 -14.24
C MET A 447 0.44 -3.94 -15.28
N ASN A 448 0.11 -4.21 -16.54
CA ASN A 448 1.06 -4.37 -17.63
C ASN A 448 1.45 -3.03 -18.32
N SER A 449 1.61 -1.92 -17.58
CA SER A 449 1.80 -0.57 -18.15
C SER A 449 3.00 0.25 -17.63
N PHE A 450 3.50 1.14 -18.50
CA PHE A 450 4.60 2.09 -18.21
C PHE A 450 4.06 3.50 -17.95
N ASN A 451 3.68 3.79 -16.71
CA ASN A 451 3.04 5.05 -16.34
C ASN A 451 4.01 6.25 -16.11
N GLY A 452 5.32 6.01 -16.06
CA GLY A 452 6.34 7.05 -15.84
C GLY A 452 6.28 7.74 -14.47
N VAL A 453 5.65 7.12 -13.47
CA VAL A 453 5.48 7.66 -12.11
C VAL A 453 6.79 7.52 -11.32
N MET A 454 7.17 8.58 -10.60
CA MET A 454 8.47 8.75 -9.91
C MET A 454 9.69 8.87 -10.85
N ILE A 455 10.88 8.45 -10.41
CA ILE A 455 12.16 8.57 -11.10
C ILE A 455 13.04 7.35 -10.78
N GLY A 456 14.14 7.19 -11.52
CA GLY A 456 15.12 6.14 -11.28
C GLY A 456 14.88 4.89 -12.12
N ASP A 457 15.81 3.95 -12.00
CA ASP A 457 15.80 2.61 -12.57
C ASP A 457 15.82 1.62 -11.40
N SER A 458 14.67 1.47 -10.74
CA SER A 458 14.59 0.82 -9.43
C SER A 458 14.65 -0.71 -9.49
N ALA A 459 14.35 -1.33 -10.64
CA ALA A 459 14.38 -2.78 -10.82
C ALA A 459 15.73 -3.43 -10.46
N PRO A 460 16.91 -2.89 -10.89
CA PRO A 460 18.21 -3.34 -10.40
C PRO A 460 18.35 -3.38 -8.88
N ALA A 461 17.79 -2.41 -8.15
CA ALA A 461 17.85 -2.35 -6.69
C ALA A 461 16.90 -3.36 -6.03
N ILE A 462 15.74 -3.62 -6.64
CA ILE A 462 14.77 -4.64 -6.20
C ILE A 462 15.36 -6.03 -6.37
N VAL A 463 15.80 -6.39 -7.60
CA VAL A 463 16.31 -7.73 -7.92
C VAL A 463 17.59 -8.04 -7.16
N ALA A 464 18.50 -7.07 -7.00
CA ALA A 464 19.69 -7.27 -6.17
C ALA A 464 19.36 -7.60 -4.71
N GLN A 465 18.26 -7.07 -4.17
CA GLN A 465 17.78 -7.41 -2.82
C GLN A 465 17.08 -8.76 -2.80
N TYR A 466 16.21 -9.07 -3.76
CA TYR A 466 15.61 -10.40 -3.90
C TYR A 466 16.69 -11.49 -3.89
N HIS A 467 17.71 -11.37 -4.75
CA HIS A 467 18.82 -12.32 -4.81
C HIS A 467 19.64 -12.37 -3.51
N ALA A 468 19.95 -11.21 -2.90
CA ALA A 468 20.75 -11.14 -1.67
C ALA A 468 20.03 -11.72 -0.43
N PHE A 469 18.70 -11.67 -0.38
CA PHE A 469 17.88 -12.19 0.72
C PHE A 469 17.31 -13.60 0.46
N GLY A 470 17.73 -14.26 -0.62
CA GLY A 470 17.55 -15.70 -0.84
C GLY A 470 16.50 -16.08 -1.89
N ALA A 471 15.81 -15.13 -2.50
CA ALA A 471 14.91 -15.37 -3.62
C ALA A 471 15.71 -15.64 -4.91
N ARG A 472 15.15 -16.42 -5.83
CA ARG A 472 15.76 -16.79 -7.12
C ARG A 472 14.70 -16.73 -8.20
N SER A 473 14.98 -16.03 -9.31
CA SER A 473 14.11 -16.04 -10.49
C SER A 473 14.32 -17.30 -11.33
N ALA A 474 13.49 -17.50 -12.35
CA ALA A 474 13.63 -18.61 -13.28
C ALA A 474 14.99 -18.61 -14.03
N ASP A 475 15.57 -17.43 -14.27
CA ASP A 475 16.94 -17.27 -14.81
C ASP A 475 17.57 -15.95 -14.34
N ASP A 476 18.27 -16.01 -13.19
CA ASP A 476 18.98 -14.84 -12.63
C ASP A 476 20.07 -14.31 -13.57
N ASN A 477 20.63 -15.12 -14.48
CA ASN A 477 21.65 -14.67 -15.44
C ASN A 477 21.01 -13.86 -16.57
N GLN A 478 19.90 -14.34 -17.14
CA GLN A 478 19.17 -13.58 -18.16
C GLN A 478 18.64 -12.27 -17.56
N LEU A 479 18.05 -12.30 -16.36
CA LEU A 479 17.59 -11.11 -15.67
C LEU A 479 18.74 -10.13 -15.37
N LEU A 480 19.94 -10.61 -15.00
CA LEU A 480 21.12 -9.73 -14.91
C LEU A 480 21.46 -9.06 -16.26
N GLN A 481 21.45 -9.81 -17.37
CA GLN A 481 21.74 -9.25 -18.69
C GLN A 481 20.70 -8.20 -19.11
N ASP A 482 19.41 -8.44 -18.84
CA ASP A 482 18.32 -7.50 -19.10
C ASP A 482 18.50 -6.19 -18.30
N LEU A 483 18.84 -6.30 -17.00
CA LEU A 483 19.13 -5.17 -16.12
C LEU A 483 20.39 -4.39 -16.56
N VAL A 484 21.45 -5.09 -16.96
CA VAL A 484 22.68 -4.48 -17.49
C VAL A 484 22.40 -3.77 -18.82
N HIS A 485 21.56 -4.33 -19.68
CA HIS A 485 21.13 -3.68 -20.91
C HIS A 485 20.38 -2.38 -20.61
N GLN A 486 19.38 -2.41 -19.71
CA GLN A 486 18.66 -1.22 -19.25
C GLN A 486 19.58 -0.17 -18.61
N ALA A 487 20.65 -0.59 -17.94
CA ALA A 487 21.63 0.32 -17.34
C ALA A 487 22.64 0.94 -18.36
N ARG A 488 22.77 0.39 -19.58
CA ARG A 488 23.84 0.73 -20.54
C ARG A 488 23.36 1.19 -21.91
N VAL A 489 22.12 0.91 -22.31
CA VAL A 489 21.54 1.30 -23.60
C VAL A 489 20.45 2.34 -23.36
N ASP A 490 20.44 3.43 -24.14
CA ASP A 490 19.47 4.52 -23.99
C ASP A 490 18.04 4.00 -24.19
N ASN A 491 17.19 4.19 -23.17
CA ASN A 491 15.84 3.62 -23.14
C ASN A 491 14.86 4.53 -22.36
N ARG A 492 13.59 4.13 -22.27
CA ARG A 492 12.53 4.92 -21.61
C ARG A 492 12.71 5.15 -20.11
N ILE A 493 13.49 4.30 -19.43
CA ILE A 493 13.83 4.40 -18.00
C ILE A 493 15.16 5.15 -17.83
N ARG A 494 16.19 4.73 -18.58
CA ARG A 494 17.50 5.41 -18.62
C ARG A 494 17.70 6.25 -19.88
N GLY A 495 16.88 7.28 -20.04
CA GLY A 495 16.98 8.22 -21.16
C GLY A 495 18.11 9.24 -20.97
N GLY A 496 18.89 9.51 -22.03
CA GLY A 496 20.04 10.43 -22.02
C GLY A 496 21.30 9.87 -21.35
N LEU A 497 21.60 8.59 -21.54
CA LEU A 497 22.80 7.92 -21.00
C LEU A 497 24.10 8.49 -21.60
N ALA A 498 24.13 8.81 -22.90
CA ALA A 498 25.33 9.36 -23.54
C ALA A 498 25.79 10.71 -22.95
N GLU A 499 24.87 11.53 -22.44
CA GLU A 499 25.24 12.74 -21.68
C GLU A 499 25.66 12.40 -20.25
N TYR A 500 24.98 11.47 -19.59
CA TYR A 500 25.31 11.02 -18.24
C TYR A 500 26.73 10.43 -18.19
N ASP A 501 27.08 9.48 -19.06
CA ASP A 501 28.40 8.85 -19.10
C ASP A 501 29.52 9.85 -19.48
N ARG A 502 29.19 10.94 -20.20
CA ARG A 502 30.12 12.04 -20.52
C ARG A 502 30.37 12.99 -19.34
N LEU A 503 29.36 13.24 -18.50
CA LEU A 503 29.40 14.21 -17.41
C LEU A 503 29.68 13.58 -16.03
N GLY A 504 29.33 12.30 -15.86
CA GLY A 504 29.23 11.63 -14.57
C GLY A 504 28.11 12.19 -13.68
N PHE A 505 27.04 12.77 -14.25
CA PHE A 505 25.83 13.18 -13.52
C PHE A 505 24.70 13.54 -14.49
N LYS A 506 23.46 13.68 -13.97
CA LYS A 506 22.34 14.26 -14.71
C LYS A 506 22.28 15.78 -14.54
N PRO A 507 22.38 16.57 -15.64
CA PRO A 507 22.23 18.01 -15.57
C PRO A 507 20.95 18.45 -14.90
N ASP A 508 21.08 19.38 -13.96
CA ASP A 508 20.02 20.01 -13.18
C ASP A 508 19.09 19.04 -12.41
N ASP A 509 19.40 17.74 -12.37
CA ASP A 509 18.66 16.70 -11.66
C ASP A 509 19.57 15.90 -10.71
N PRO A 510 19.87 16.45 -9.51
CA PRO A 510 20.67 15.75 -8.52
C PRO A 510 19.95 14.51 -7.97
N SER A 511 18.61 14.50 -7.96
CA SER A 511 17.83 13.34 -7.49
C SER A 511 18.05 12.15 -8.41
N LEU A 512 17.83 12.31 -9.72
CA LEU A 512 18.03 11.23 -10.70
C LEU A 512 19.49 10.73 -10.75
N THR A 513 20.45 11.63 -10.54
CA THR A 513 21.87 11.24 -10.35
C THR A 513 22.06 10.33 -9.14
N ILE A 514 21.41 10.64 -8.02
CA ILE A 514 21.49 9.86 -6.77
C ILE A 514 20.82 8.49 -6.93
N GLU A 515 19.66 8.40 -7.58
CA GLU A 515 18.99 7.12 -7.85
C GLU A 515 19.89 6.22 -8.71
N TRP A 516 20.33 6.70 -9.88
CA TRP A 516 21.14 5.90 -10.81
C TRP A 516 22.44 5.40 -10.18
N THR A 517 23.06 6.18 -9.28
CA THR A 517 24.27 5.72 -8.56
C THR A 517 24.00 4.66 -7.50
N GLN A 518 22.82 4.66 -6.87
CA GLN A 518 22.41 3.59 -5.95
C GLN A 518 22.05 2.31 -6.71
N GLU A 519 21.37 2.46 -7.85
CA GLU A 519 20.92 1.37 -8.71
C GLU A 519 22.11 0.69 -9.39
N ASP A 520 23.07 1.47 -9.90
CA ASP A 520 24.37 0.97 -10.37
C ASP A 520 25.14 0.24 -9.24
N PHE A 521 25.12 0.77 -8.01
CA PHE A 521 25.76 0.07 -6.89
C PHE A 521 25.09 -1.28 -6.62
N ALA A 522 23.76 -1.34 -6.57
CA ALA A 522 23.01 -2.56 -6.35
C ALA A 522 23.24 -3.58 -7.46
N LEU A 523 23.15 -3.16 -8.73
CA LEU A 523 23.43 -4.01 -9.88
C LEU A 523 24.86 -4.53 -9.88
N SER A 524 25.84 -3.72 -9.46
CA SER A 524 27.23 -4.17 -9.31
C SER A 524 27.39 -5.28 -8.26
N ARG A 525 26.49 -5.36 -7.26
CA ARG A 525 26.51 -6.44 -6.26
C ARG A 525 25.85 -7.69 -6.80
N LEU A 526 24.76 -7.57 -7.57
CA LEU A 526 24.13 -8.68 -8.27
C LEU A 526 25.08 -9.31 -9.30
N ALA A 527 25.67 -8.50 -10.18
CA ALA A 527 26.67 -8.93 -11.16
C ALA A 527 27.83 -9.70 -10.51
N ALA A 528 28.43 -9.14 -9.46
CA ALA A 528 29.51 -9.79 -8.72
C ALA A 528 29.08 -11.11 -8.04
N ALA A 529 27.83 -11.22 -7.57
CA ALA A 529 27.31 -12.41 -6.93
C ALA A 529 26.98 -13.54 -7.93
N LEU A 530 26.69 -13.19 -9.18
CA LEU A 530 26.47 -14.12 -10.30
C LEU A 530 27.74 -14.41 -11.11
N GLY A 531 28.87 -13.78 -10.78
CA GLY A 531 30.18 -14.03 -11.38
C GLY A 531 30.56 -13.11 -12.55
N ASP A 532 29.70 -12.15 -12.93
CA ASP A 532 30.05 -11.13 -13.93
C ASP A 532 30.89 -10.03 -13.27
N THR A 533 32.21 -10.23 -13.26
CA THR A 533 33.16 -9.24 -12.75
C THR A 533 33.28 -8.01 -13.64
N THR A 534 32.97 -8.11 -14.94
CA THR A 534 33.20 -7.03 -15.91
C THR A 534 32.18 -5.93 -15.72
N ASP A 535 30.89 -6.28 -15.71
CA ASP A 535 29.83 -5.31 -15.44
C ASP A 535 29.78 -4.93 -13.96
N ALA A 536 30.15 -5.81 -13.04
CA ALA A 536 30.33 -5.43 -11.63
C ALA A 536 31.34 -4.29 -11.43
N ASP A 537 32.50 -4.33 -12.09
CA ASP A 537 33.51 -3.27 -11.94
C ASP A 537 33.11 -1.98 -12.66
N PHE A 538 32.49 -2.07 -13.85
CA PHE A 538 31.95 -0.91 -14.57
C PHE A 538 30.89 -0.18 -13.73
N LEU A 539 29.87 -0.90 -13.26
CA LEU A 539 28.77 -0.36 -12.47
C LEU A 539 29.25 0.13 -11.09
N LEU A 540 30.18 -0.58 -10.44
CA LEU A 540 30.75 -0.12 -9.18
C LEU A 540 31.52 1.21 -9.36
N LYS A 541 32.23 1.38 -10.48
CA LYS A 541 32.91 2.64 -10.79
C LYS A 541 31.89 3.77 -10.99
N ARG A 542 30.87 3.55 -11.82
CA ARG A 542 29.82 4.55 -12.13
C ARG A 542 28.95 4.89 -10.91
N SER A 543 28.77 3.96 -9.97
CA SER A 543 28.10 4.21 -8.67
C SER A 543 28.78 5.26 -7.79
N LEU A 544 29.99 5.73 -8.13
CA LEU A 544 30.68 6.81 -7.43
C LEU A 544 30.37 8.21 -7.98
N ASP A 545 29.57 8.31 -9.04
CA ASP A 545 29.28 9.55 -9.76
C ASP A 545 28.46 10.59 -8.96
N TRP A 546 27.83 10.19 -7.85
CA TRP A 546 27.23 11.13 -6.89
C TRP A 546 28.23 12.16 -6.37
N LYS A 547 29.54 11.84 -6.39
CA LYS A 547 30.61 12.78 -6.02
C LYS A 547 30.70 13.97 -6.97
N ASN A 548 30.29 13.80 -8.23
CA ASN A 548 30.34 14.85 -9.23
C ASN A 548 29.30 15.95 -8.97
N ILE A 549 28.28 15.70 -8.14
CA ILE A 549 27.31 16.71 -7.68
C ILE A 549 27.49 17.14 -6.22
N LEU A 550 28.53 16.65 -5.53
CA LEU A 550 28.86 17.12 -4.18
C LEU A 550 29.54 18.51 -4.26
N ASP A 551 28.87 19.54 -3.75
CA ASP A 551 29.48 20.85 -3.57
C ASP A 551 30.39 20.83 -2.31
N PRO A 552 31.72 21.02 -2.46
CA PRO A 552 32.64 20.98 -1.32
C PRO A 552 32.51 22.21 -0.39
N GLN A 553 31.89 23.31 -0.83
CA GLN A 553 31.69 24.50 0.00
C GLN A 553 30.54 24.31 1.00
N THR A 554 29.41 23.77 0.54
CA THR A 554 28.23 23.51 1.38
C THR A 554 28.22 22.12 2.01
N GLY A 555 28.89 21.14 1.39
CA GLY A 555 28.80 19.73 1.74
C GLY A 555 27.50 19.06 1.29
N LEU A 556 26.76 19.67 0.36
CA LEU A 556 25.47 19.19 -0.13
C LEU A 556 25.54 18.68 -1.57
N LEU A 557 24.72 17.68 -1.89
CA LEU A 557 24.48 17.25 -3.26
C LEU A 557 23.60 18.30 -3.95
N SER A 558 24.12 18.93 -5.00
CA SER A 558 23.56 20.15 -5.60
C SER A 558 23.35 20.01 -7.11
N PRO A 559 22.30 20.64 -7.70
CA PRO A 559 22.14 20.68 -9.15
C PRO A 559 23.38 21.27 -9.83
N ARG A 560 23.75 20.70 -10.99
CA ARG A 560 24.82 21.21 -11.85
C ARG A 560 24.30 21.32 -13.29
N PRO A 561 24.51 22.45 -13.99
CA PRO A 561 24.14 22.56 -15.39
C PRO A 561 25.06 21.72 -16.28
N ALA A 562 24.61 21.43 -17.51
CA ALA A 562 25.41 20.68 -18.51
C ALA A 562 26.64 21.46 -19.01
N SER A 563 26.63 22.79 -18.89
CA SER A 563 27.76 23.68 -19.22
C SER A 563 28.68 23.90 -18.02
N SER A 564 29.96 24.13 -18.27
CA SER A 564 31.00 24.28 -17.24
C SER A 564 30.95 25.59 -16.43
N SER A 565 29.91 26.41 -16.59
CA SER A 565 29.75 27.66 -15.85
C SER A 565 29.20 27.42 -14.44
N THR A 566 30.06 27.51 -13.42
CA THR A 566 29.70 27.45 -12.00
C THR A 566 28.92 28.70 -11.56
N SER A 567 27.62 28.75 -11.82
CA SER A 567 26.71 29.74 -11.22
C SER A 567 26.29 29.29 -9.81
N HIS A 568 27.09 29.64 -8.80
CA HIS A 568 26.71 29.41 -7.39
C HIS A 568 25.43 30.18 -7.05
N ARG A 569 24.28 29.48 -7.04
CA ARG A 569 22.99 30.03 -6.59
C ARG A 569 22.15 29.02 -5.83
N THR A 570 22.71 28.46 -4.77
CA THR A 570 22.03 27.55 -3.84
C THR A 570 21.42 28.32 -2.66
N THR A 571 20.10 28.51 -2.67
CA THR A 571 19.34 28.99 -1.49
C THR A 571 18.77 27.77 -0.74
N PRO A 572 19.24 27.42 0.48
CA PRO A 572 18.95 26.10 1.08
C PRO A 572 17.49 25.81 1.43
N ALA A 573 16.62 26.83 1.43
CA ALA A 573 15.24 26.77 1.91
C ALA A 573 14.18 27.18 0.87
N ALA A 574 14.58 27.42 -0.39
CA ALA A 574 13.60 27.68 -1.45
C ALA A 574 12.97 26.36 -1.92
N PRO A 575 11.62 26.24 -1.99
CA PRO A 575 11.01 25.16 -2.76
C PRO A 575 11.44 25.33 -4.22
N MET A 576 12.01 24.27 -4.81
CA MET A 576 12.47 24.28 -6.20
C MET A 576 11.30 24.62 -7.13
N SER A 577 11.39 25.72 -7.85
CA SER A 577 10.25 26.31 -8.55
C SER A 577 10.03 25.70 -9.94
N ARG A 578 8.84 25.14 -10.16
CA ARG A 578 8.23 24.90 -11.48
C ARG A 578 9.00 24.03 -12.49
N ALA A 579 9.77 23.05 -12.01
CA ALA A 579 9.89 21.74 -12.63
C ALA A 579 10.46 20.74 -11.61
N ARG A 580 10.04 19.46 -11.69
CA ARG A 580 10.52 18.31 -10.88
C ARG A 580 10.07 18.34 -9.40
N ARG A 581 10.00 17.16 -8.77
CA ARG A 581 9.02 16.84 -7.72
C ARG A 581 9.60 16.69 -6.29
N ARG A 582 8.78 17.04 -5.29
CA ARG A 582 8.82 16.70 -3.84
C ARG A 582 10.20 16.48 -3.14
N SER A 583 11.10 17.46 -3.10
CA SER A 583 12.17 17.51 -2.07
C SER A 583 12.87 18.87 -1.97
N THR A 584 13.65 19.07 -0.89
CA THR A 584 14.69 20.12 -0.77
C THR A 584 16.05 19.45 -0.57
N ALA A 585 17.14 20.11 -0.95
CA ALA A 585 18.51 19.57 -0.87
C ALA A 585 18.93 19.08 0.54
N SER A 586 18.24 19.53 1.60
CA SER A 586 18.44 19.07 2.98
C SER A 586 17.99 17.63 3.27
N ARG A 587 17.15 17.00 2.43
CA ARG A 587 16.63 15.63 2.66
C ARG A 587 17.46 14.51 2.04
N TYR A 588 18.28 14.82 1.02
CA TYR A 588 19.10 13.82 0.32
C TYR A 588 20.52 13.50 0.87
N PRO A 589 21.10 14.12 1.91
CA PRO A 589 22.50 13.86 2.28
C PRO A 589 22.73 12.50 2.98
N THR A 590 21.72 11.64 3.11
CA THR A 590 21.78 10.38 3.88
C THR A 590 21.56 9.09 3.08
N THR A 591 21.22 9.15 1.78
CA THR A 591 20.81 7.96 1.01
C THR A 591 21.97 7.12 0.45
N SER A 592 23.20 7.64 0.39
CA SER A 592 24.34 6.88 -0.16
C SER A 592 24.89 5.82 0.80
N ARG A 593 24.50 4.54 0.61
CA ARG A 593 25.00 3.39 1.39
C ARG A 593 26.43 2.94 1.01
N ARG A 594 27.39 3.86 1.14
CA ARG A 594 28.73 3.56 1.67
C ARG A 594 29.08 4.61 2.71
N TRP A 595 28.99 4.24 3.99
CA TRP A 595 29.27 5.16 5.11
C TRP A 595 30.75 5.59 5.26
N PRO A 596 31.77 4.81 4.85
CA PRO A 596 33.16 5.30 4.92
C PRO A 596 33.46 6.50 3.98
N PRO A 597 33.15 6.48 2.67
CA PRO A 597 33.56 7.55 1.75
C PRO A 597 32.88 8.91 1.98
N CYS A 598 31.61 8.97 2.39
CA CYS A 598 30.93 10.25 2.65
C CYS A 598 31.61 11.03 3.79
N SER A 599 32.05 10.34 4.84
CA SER A 599 32.80 10.95 5.96
C SER A 599 34.20 11.45 5.55
N ALA A 600 34.81 10.83 4.53
CA ALA A 600 36.10 11.23 3.99
C ALA A 600 35.98 12.39 3.00
N ALA A 601 34.99 12.36 2.10
CA ALA A 601 34.76 13.40 1.09
C ALA A 601 34.34 14.74 1.71
N THR A 602 33.60 14.72 2.83
CA THR A 602 33.23 15.92 3.59
C THR A 602 34.31 16.38 4.59
N GLY A 603 35.43 15.65 4.70
CA GLY A 603 36.59 15.99 5.53
C GLY A 603 36.34 16.07 7.04
N ARG A 604 35.15 15.69 7.55
CA ARG A 604 34.77 15.86 8.96
C ARG A 604 33.87 14.72 9.46
N ARG A 605 34.42 13.86 10.33
CA ARG A 605 33.65 12.86 11.10
C ARG A 605 32.60 13.45 12.05
N THR A 606 32.59 14.77 12.27
CA THR A 606 31.81 15.47 13.30
C THR A 606 30.48 16.09 12.83
N ARG A 607 30.03 15.82 11.59
CA ARG A 607 28.72 16.31 11.07
C ARG A 607 27.70 15.21 10.77
N CYS A 608 27.73 14.10 11.50
CA CYS A 608 26.53 13.28 11.67
C CYS A 608 25.63 13.94 12.72
N TRP A 609 24.40 14.30 12.35
CA TRP A 609 23.47 14.96 13.26
C TRP A 609 23.04 14.02 14.39
N THR A 610 23.39 14.36 15.63
CA THR A 610 22.91 13.64 16.81
C THR A 610 21.43 13.96 17.03
N ALA A 611 20.56 12.96 16.95
CA ALA A 611 19.13 13.10 17.24
C ALA A 611 18.89 13.20 18.76
N CYS A 612 19.05 14.41 19.32
CA CYS A 612 18.76 14.68 20.73
C CYS A 612 17.26 14.97 20.95
N SER A 613 16.51 13.99 21.44
CA SER A 613 15.14 14.22 21.90
C SER A 613 15.13 15.00 23.22
N ARG A 614 14.39 16.13 23.27
CA ARG A 614 14.13 16.84 24.53
C ARG A 614 12.96 16.19 25.27
N ALA A 615 13.25 15.34 26.25
CA ALA A 615 12.29 15.04 27.29
C ALA A 615 12.04 16.29 28.17
N SER A 616 10.84 16.42 28.74
CA SER A 616 10.39 17.57 29.53
C SER A 616 11.09 17.74 30.90
N THR A 617 12.12 16.94 31.20
CA THR A 617 12.84 16.89 32.49
C THR A 617 14.36 17.06 32.34
N GLY A 618 14.78 18.14 31.67
CA GLY A 618 15.96 18.92 32.09
C GLY A 618 17.38 18.37 31.88
N ARG A 619 17.60 17.12 31.42
CA ARG A 619 18.93 16.65 30.96
C ARG A 619 18.83 15.74 29.73
N PRO A 620 19.58 16.01 28.64
CA PRO A 620 19.63 15.10 27.50
C PRO A 620 20.43 13.83 27.85
N ARG A 621 19.91 12.67 27.44
CA ARG A 621 20.70 11.44 27.33
C ARG A 621 21.02 11.22 25.85
N CYS A 622 22.29 11.24 25.50
CA CYS A 622 22.78 10.80 24.20
C CYS A 622 23.21 9.34 24.31
N VAL A 623 22.78 8.49 23.39
CA VAL A 623 23.30 7.13 23.22
C VAL A 623 24.25 7.17 22.01
N PRO A 624 25.48 6.63 22.09
CA PRO A 624 26.33 6.46 20.91
C PRO A 624 25.73 5.42 19.96
N CYS A 625 25.81 5.65 18.65
CA CYS A 625 25.67 4.60 17.64
C CYS A 625 27.01 3.88 17.46
#